data_AF-A0A124JYS2-F1
#
_entry.id   AF-A0A124JYS2-F1
#
_cell.length_a   1.000
_cell.length_b   1.000
_cell.length_c   1.000
_cell.angle_alpha   90.00
_cell.angle_beta   90.00
_cell.angle_gamma   90.00
#
_symmetry.space_group_name_H-M   'P 1'
#
loop_
_entity.id
_entity.type
_entity.pdbx_description
1 polymer ?
#
loop_
_entity_poly.entity_id
_entity_poly.type
_entity_poly.pdbx_seq_one_letter_code
_entity_poly.pdbx_strand_id
1 'polypeptide(L)'
;MRRRLLAALLAIVGLGLAETADAEGSATCHGHFPNPITDICWDCFFPLSIGGFDLWPGDKPDPPNPSLPVCLCGLRPGLSFGFWEPVRLVDVTTKPFCFPNLGGITINPGMYVGNGHVSAASQKGGNTEMTAQYQAHYYVYPLFYLLELLADFICFEQASFDLAYMTELDPTWQDDTLAALVFPETVVFDFPLAQVACAADCVAATAALPLDSLFWCAGCNGSMYPMTGNIGNNSTMDQSMRLAAERMVYKMHRTALAWGTMGSQGLCGKYLMPIMQKQQYRLQMVNPLPATSGRYACQPPGGSTVLQLTSHTYPVVGEDVGYLVWRKRNCCAF
;
A
#
# COMPACT_ATOMS: atom_id res chain seq x y z
N MET A 1 55.69 -22.59 -24.77
CA MET A 1 54.28 -22.33 -25.14
C MET A 1 53.28 -23.25 -24.43
N ARG A 2 53.44 -24.58 -24.39
CA ARG A 2 52.48 -25.52 -23.76
C ARG A 2 52.15 -25.24 -22.28
N ARG A 3 53.11 -24.84 -21.44
CA ARG A 3 52.86 -24.51 -20.02
C ARG A 3 51.99 -23.25 -19.79
N ARG A 4 52.05 -22.28 -20.70
CA ARG A 4 51.23 -21.05 -20.62
C ARG A 4 49.79 -21.28 -21.07
N LEU A 5 49.59 -22.19 -22.02
CA LEU A 5 48.26 -22.65 -22.47
C LEU A 5 47.54 -23.46 -21.39
N LEU A 6 48.27 -24.34 -20.68
CA LEU A 6 47.71 -25.10 -19.55
C LEU A 6 47.29 -24.18 -18.38
N ALA A 7 48.08 -23.15 -18.06
CA ALA A 7 47.73 -22.18 -17.03
C ALA A 7 46.50 -21.33 -17.40
N ALA A 8 46.35 -20.97 -18.68
CA ALA A 8 45.17 -20.24 -19.17
C ALA A 8 43.90 -21.11 -19.15
N LEU A 9 43.99 -22.39 -19.50
CA LEU A 9 42.88 -23.34 -19.41
C LEU A 9 42.44 -23.60 -17.95
N LEU A 10 43.38 -23.69 -17.01
CA LEU A 10 43.07 -23.81 -15.58
C LEU A 10 42.41 -22.55 -15.00
N ALA A 11 42.77 -21.35 -15.47
CA ALA A 11 42.11 -20.12 -15.08
C ALA A 11 40.68 -20.00 -15.62
N ILE A 12 40.43 -20.49 -16.85
CA ILE A 12 39.09 -20.50 -17.47
C ILE A 12 38.18 -21.54 -16.80
N VAL A 13 38.73 -22.69 -16.38
CA VAL A 13 37.98 -23.70 -15.61
C VAL A 13 37.69 -23.22 -14.17
N GLY A 14 38.56 -22.40 -13.58
CA GLY A 14 38.33 -21.80 -12.26
C GLY A 14 37.22 -20.73 -12.24
N LEU A 15 36.99 -20.01 -13.34
CA LEU A 15 35.87 -19.06 -13.45
C LEU A 15 34.51 -19.74 -13.73
N GLY A 16 34.51 -20.99 -14.18
CA GLY A 16 33.28 -21.76 -14.45
C GLY A 16 32.69 -22.47 -13.22
N LEU A 17 33.34 -22.36 -12.06
CA LEU A 17 32.92 -22.98 -10.80
C LEU A 17 32.63 -21.94 -9.70
N ALA A 18 32.27 -20.71 -10.09
CA ALA A 18 31.60 -19.82 -9.16
C ALA A 18 30.21 -20.41 -8.91
N GLU A 19 30.09 -21.16 -7.81
CA GLU A 19 28.80 -21.48 -7.22
C GLU A 19 28.03 -20.17 -7.08
N THR A 20 26.93 -20.05 -7.81
CA THR A 20 25.91 -19.06 -7.50
C THR A 20 25.51 -19.35 -6.06
N ALA A 21 25.84 -18.45 -5.14
CA ALA A 21 25.30 -18.50 -3.81
C ALA A 21 23.78 -18.43 -3.96
N ASP A 22 23.10 -19.57 -3.79
CA ASP A 22 21.68 -19.59 -3.55
C ASP A 22 21.46 -18.71 -2.32
N ALA A 23 20.81 -17.57 -2.53
CA ALA A 23 20.29 -16.78 -1.43
C ALA A 23 19.38 -17.72 -0.64
N GLU A 24 19.67 -17.94 0.64
CA GLU A 24 18.72 -18.56 1.59
C GLU A 24 17.52 -17.60 1.73
N GLY A 25 16.63 -17.65 0.74
CA GLY A 25 15.29 -17.11 0.82
C GLY A 25 14.48 -17.95 1.78
N SER A 26 13.75 -17.28 2.67
CA SER A 26 12.71 -17.89 3.51
C SER A 26 11.91 -18.94 2.73
N ALA A 27 11.72 -20.11 3.33
CA ALA A 27 11.43 -21.37 2.65
C ALA A 27 10.16 -21.39 1.76
N THR A 28 9.27 -20.40 1.82
CA THR A 28 8.32 -20.12 0.73
C THR A 28 7.87 -18.66 0.76
N CYS A 29 8.28 -17.82 -0.20
CA CYS A 29 7.64 -16.54 -0.46
C CYS A 29 6.59 -16.75 -1.57
N HIS A 30 5.34 -16.41 -1.30
CA HIS A 30 4.25 -16.66 -2.24
C HIS A 30 3.67 -15.36 -2.80
N GLY A 31 3.30 -15.39 -4.07
CA GLY A 31 2.61 -14.30 -4.74
C GLY A 31 2.77 -14.38 -6.24
N HIS A 32 1.99 -13.58 -6.96
CA HIS A 32 2.14 -13.37 -8.40
C HIS A 32 2.26 -11.88 -8.70
N PHE A 33 2.90 -11.54 -9.82
CA PHE A 33 2.80 -10.17 -10.33
C PHE A 33 1.35 -9.90 -10.76
N PRO A 34 0.69 -8.81 -10.28
CA PRO A 34 -0.71 -8.55 -10.59
C PRO A 34 -0.96 -8.50 -12.09
N ASN A 35 -1.84 -9.37 -12.58
CA ASN A 35 -2.29 -9.35 -13.96
C ASN A 35 -3.32 -8.22 -14.14
N PRO A 36 -3.04 -7.23 -15.00
CA PRO A 36 -3.90 -6.06 -15.12
C PRO A 36 -5.32 -6.35 -15.63
N ILE A 37 -5.53 -7.49 -16.30
CA ILE A 37 -6.82 -7.87 -16.87
C ILE A 37 -7.67 -8.63 -15.84
N THR A 38 -7.06 -9.56 -15.09
CA THR A 38 -7.82 -10.48 -14.23
C THR A 38 -7.82 -10.08 -12.77
N ASP A 39 -6.79 -9.39 -12.29
CA ASP A 39 -6.56 -9.22 -10.84
C ASP A 39 -6.95 -7.83 -10.34
N ILE A 40 -7.43 -6.97 -11.23
CA ILE A 40 -7.74 -5.57 -10.97
C ILE A 40 -9.24 -5.34 -11.03
N CYS A 41 -9.79 -4.70 -10.00
CA CYS A 41 -11.18 -4.33 -9.97
C CYS A 41 -11.39 -3.04 -10.77
N TRP A 42 -11.78 -3.17 -12.04
CA TRP A 42 -12.01 -2.02 -12.91
C TRP A 42 -13.21 -1.16 -12.48
N ASP A 43 -14.16 -1.73 -11.72
CA ASP A 43 -15.26 -0.97 -11.12
C ASP A 43 -14.74 0.10 -10.13
N CYS A 44 -13.55 -0.10 -9.56
CA CYS A 44 -12.92 0.83 -8.61
C CYS A 44 -12.37 2.10 -9.25
N PHE A 45 -12.28 2.14 -10.58
CA PHE A 45 -11.97 3.35 -11.35
C PHE A 45 -13.07 4.42 -11.19
N PHE A 46 -14.31 3.98 -10.99
CA PHE A 46 -15.48 4.85 -10.92
C PHE A 46 -15.73 5.40 -9.50
N PRO A 47 -16.40 6.56 -9.38
CA PRO A 47 -16.99 7.38 -10.45
C PRO A 47 -15.96 8.22 -11.23
N LEU A 48 -16.32 8.55 -12.47
CA LEU A 48 -15.64 9.53 -13.32
C LEU A 48 -16.47 10.81 -13.35
N SER A 49 -15.85 11.93 -12.99
CA SER A 49 -16.51 13.23 -12.85
C SER A 49 -15.88 14.29 -13.75
N ILE A 50 -16.70 15.24 -14.21
CA ILE A 50 -16.26 16.53 -14.74
C ILE A 50 -16.85 17.64 -13.86
N GLY A 51 -15.98 18.34 -13.14
CA GLY A 51 -16.41 19.31 -12.15
C GLY A 51 -17.29 18.63 -11.09
N GLY A 52 -18.42 19.24 -10.77
CA GLY A 52 -19.38 18.70 -9.80
C GLY A 52 -20.33 17.64 -10.36
N PHE A 53 -20.21 17.28 -11.65
CA PHE A 53 -21.10 16.33 -12.31
C PHE A 53 -20.40 14.99 -12.55
N ASP A 54 -21.08 13.90 -12.22
CA ASP A 54 -20.61 12.55 -12.55
C ASP A 54 -20.94 12.25 -14.01
N LEU A 55 -19.91 12.10 -14.84
CA LEU A 55 -20.07 11.60 -16.21
C LEU A 55 -20.45 10.13 -16.21
N TRP A 56 -19.80 9.36 -15.34
CA TRP A 56 -20.07 7.95 -15.15
C TRP A 56 -20.21 7.67 -13.66
N PRO A 57 -21.43 7.40 -13.18
CA PRO A 57 -21.66 7.11 -11.77
C PRO A 57 -21.06 5.76 -11.39
N GLY A 58 -20.44 5.70 -10.21
CA GLY A 58 -19.93 4.48 -9.60
C GLY A 58 -20.80 4.06 -8.41
N ASP A 59 -20.75 2.79 -8.05
CA ASP A 59 -21.32 2.25 -6.81
C ASP A 59 -20.40 2.49 -5.59
N LYS A 60 -19.21 3.06 -5.82
CA LYS A 60 -18.15 3.30 -4.84
C LYS A 60 -18.21 4.72 -4.25
N PRO A 61 -17.95 4.89 -2.94
CA PRO A 61 -17.94 6.21 -2.29
C PRO A 61 -16.86 7.14 -2.85
N ASP A 62 -17.22 8.35 -3.26
CA ASP A 62 -16.31 9.32 -3.86
C ASP A 62 -16.22 10.60 -3.03
N PRO A 63 -15.01 11.12 -2.74
CA PRO A 63 -14.85 12.39 -2.04
C PRO A 63 -15.35 13.57 -2.90
N PRO A 64 -15.63 14.73 -2.28
CA PRO A 64 -16.11 15.90 -3.00
C PRO A 64 -15.20 16.31 -4.17
N ASN A 65 -15.77 16.34 -5.38
CA ASN A 65 -15.10 16.84 -6.58
C ASN A 65 -15.20 18.38 -6.69
N PRO A 66 -14.29 19.03 -7.43
CA PRO A 66 -14.34 20.48 -7.65
C PRO A 66 -15.69 20.89 -8.27
N SER A 67 -16.34 21.94 -7.78
CA SER A 67 -17.71 22.27 -8.20
C SER A 67 -17.84 22.75 -9.65
N LEU A 68 -16.80 23.39 -10.19
CA LEU A 68 -16.81 23.97 -11.53
C LEU A 68 -16.21 22.99 -12.54
N PRO A 69 -16.83 22.77 -13.70
CA PRO A 69 -16.30 21.90 -14.76
C PRO A 69 -15.11 22.53 -15.49
N VAL A 70 -14.93 23.84 -15.38
CA VAL A 70 -13.82 24.59 -15.98
C VAL A 70 -12.79 24.89 -14.91
N CYS A 71 -11.54 24.65 -15.23
CA CYS A 71 -10.39 24.95 -14.40
C CYS A 71 -9.39 25.84 -15.15
N LEU A 72 -8.59 26.58 -14.39
CA LEU A 72 -7.59 27.47 -14.95
C LEU A 72 -6.25 27.20 -14.24
N CYS A 73 -5.29 26.66 -14.98
CA CYS A 73 -3.93 26.45 -14.49
C CYS A 73 -3.00 27.47 -15.15
N GLY A 74 -2.77 28.58 -14.44
CA GLY A 74 -2.07 29.74 -14.99
C GLY A 74 -2.91 30.43 -16.07
N LEU A 75 -2.47 30.35 -17.33
CA LEU A 75 -3.16 30.93 -18.49
C LEU A 75 -3.84 29.86 -19.38
N ARG A 76 -3.81 28.59 -18.96
CA ARG A 76 -4.36 27.48 -19.74
C ARG A 76 -5.73 27.09 -19.17
N PRO A 77 -6.84 27.44 -19.85
CA PRO A 77 -8.15 26.93 -19.47
C PRO A 77 -8.23 25.44 -19.82
N GLY A 78 -8.93 24.69 -18.99
CA GLY A 78 -9.14 23.26 -19.18
C GLY A 78 -10.42 22.78 -18.53
N LEU A 79 -10.66 21.47 -18.65
CA LEU A 79 -11.77 20.78 -18.00
C LEU A 79 -11.26 20.07 -16.75
N SER A 80 -11.98 20.23 -15.63
CA SER A 80 -11.65 19.56 -14.38
C SER A 80 -12.19 18.13 -14.42
N PHE A 81 -11.31 17.15 -14.43
CA PHE A 81 -11.66 15.74 -14.32
C PHE A 81 -11.35 15.21 -12.92
N GLY A 82 -12.20 14.32 -12.42
CA GLY A 82 -11.97 13.57 -11.19
C GLY A 82 -12.18 12.09 -11.40
N PHE A 83 -11.17 11.27 -11.13
CA PHE A 83 -11.19 9.81 -11.31
C PHE A 83 -10.29 9.10 -10.31
N TRP A 84 -10.34 7.77 -10.27
CA TRP A 84 -9.46 6.94 -9.45
C TRP A 84 -8.39 6.27 -10.29
N GLU A 85 -7.12 6.45 -9.95
CA GLU A 85 -6.00 5.81 -10.63
C GLU A 85 -5.31 4.79 -9.73
N PRO A 86 -5.01 3.57 -10.23
CA PRO A 86 -4.17 2.60 -9.55
C PRO A 86 -2.71 3.00 -9.77
N VAL A 87 -2.07 3.49 -8.70
CA VAL A 87 -0.77 4.18 -8.80
C VAL A 87 0.33 3.54 -7.96
N ARG A 88 -0.03 2.74 -6.96
CA ARG A 88 0.93 2.17 -6.02
C ARG A 88 0.53 0.74 -5.69
N LEU A 89 1.54 -0.10 -5.46
CA LEU A 89 1.37 -1.42 -4.86
C LEU A 89 2.01 -1.40 -3.48
N VAL A 90 1.46 -2.18 -2.56
CA VAL A 90 2.01 -2.40 -1.23
C VAL A 90 2.01 -3.88 -0.95
N ASP A 91 3.17 -4.46 -0.71
CA ASP A 91 3.27 -5.80 -0.14
C ASP A 91 3.23 -5.71 1.38
N VAL A 92 2.65 -6.72 2.00
CA VAL A 92 2.71 -6.93 3.44
C VAL A 92 2.97 -8.41 3.70
N THR A 93 4.04 -8.69 4.44
CA THR A 93 4.50 -10.06 4.71
C THR A 93 5.17 -10.13 6.08
N THR A 94 5.18 -11.31 6.71
CA THR A 94 6.00 -11.56 7.91
C THR A 94 7.46 -11.85 7.56
N LYS A 95 7.76 -12.15 6.29
CA LYS A 95 9.05 -12.63 5.84
C LYS A 95 9.86 -11.44 5.29
N PRO A 96 11.03 -11.13 5.88
CA PRO A 96 11.84 -10.02 5.39
C PRO A 96 12.30 -10.30 3.97
N PHE A 97 12.34 -9.25 3.15
CA PHE A 97 12.76 -9.30 1.74
C PHE A 97 11.89 -10.19 0.84
N CYS A 98 10.68 -10.58 1.25
CA CYS A 98 9.72 -11.31 0.43
C CYS A 98 8.81 -10.34 -0.32
N PHE A 99 8.72 -10.49 -1.64
CA PHE A 99 7.97 -9.57 -2.51
C PHE A 99 6.79 -10.29 -3.22
N PRO A 100 5.62 -10.40 -2.57
CA PRO A 100 4.42 -11.01 -3.13
C PRO A 100 4.02 -10.44 -4.50
N ASN A 101 3.94 -9.11 -4.64
CA ASN A 101 3.55 -8.47 -5.91
C ASN A 101 4.64 -8.54 -7.00
N LEU A 102 5.83 -9.04 -6.72
CA LEU A 102 6.87 -9.32 -7.72
C LEU A 102 6.94 -10.81 -8.11
N GLY A 103 5.90 -11.58 -7.83
CA GLY A 103 5.89 -13.01 -8.12
C GLY A 103 6.43 -13.89 -7.00
N GLY A 104 6.41 -13.40 -5.75
CA GLY A 104 6.91 -14.14 -4.60
C GLY A 104 8.43 -14.31 -4.60
N ILE A 105 9.16 -13.40 -5.25
CA ILE A 105 10.62 -13.43 -5.23
C ILE A 105 11.15 -12.92 -3.89
N THR A 106 12.32 -13.41 -3.48
CA THR A 106 13.04 -12.91 -2.31
C THR A 106 14.30 -12.17 -2.77
N ILE A 107 14.45 -10.90 -2.37
CA ILE A 107 15.61 -10.07 -2.71
C ILE A 107 16.33 -9.65 -1.43
N ASN A 108 17.16 -10.54 -0.89
CA ASN A 108 17.97 -10.23 0.28
C ASN A 108 19.36 -9.74 -0.15
N PRO A 109 19.75 -8.47 0.15
CA PRO A 109 21.08 -7.94 -0.15
C PRO A 109 22.19 -8.46 0.80
N GLY A 110 21.94 -9.53 1.55
CA GLY A 110 22.86 -10.11 2.53
C GLY A 110 22.72 -9.53 3.94
N MET A 111 21.56 -8.95 4.27
CA MET A 111 21.28 -8.41 5.60
C MET A 111 20.37 -9.34 6.39
N TYR A 112 20.58 -9.37 7.70
CA TYR A 112 19.74 -10.12 8.61
C TYR A 112 18.80 -9.16 9.34
N VAL A 113 17.52 -9.22 8.95
CA VAL A 113 16.42 -8.62 9.67
C VAL A 113 15.61 -9.78 10.24
N GLY A 114 15.26 -9.73 11.53
CA GLY A 114 14.49 -10.80 12.15
C GLY A 114 13.16 -11.04 11.43
N ASN A 115 12.67 -12.27 11.44
CA ASN A 115 11.35 -12.57 10.88
C ASN A 115 10.27 -11.85 11.70
N GLY A 116 9.27 -11.32 10.99
CA GLY A 116 8.02 -10.91 11.59
C GLY A 116 7.26 -12.10 12.16
N HIS A 117 6.25 -11.82 12.96
CA HIS A 117 5.44 -12.86 13.59
C HIS A 117 3.97 -12.50 13.56
N VAL A 118 3.11 -13.51 13.64
CA VAL A 118 1.67 -13.33 13.89
C VAL A 118 1.33 -14.23 15.06
N SER A 119 1.02 -13.64 16.20
CA SER A 119 0.55 -14.38 17.37
C SER A 119 -0.97 -14.37 17.41
N ALA A 120 -1.55 -15.55 17.56
CA ALA A 120 -2.96 -15.74 17.86
C ALA A 120 -3.13 -16.00 19.36
N ALA A 121 -4.29 -15.65 19.92
CA ALA A 121 -4.57 -15.83 21.35
C ALA A 121 -4.33 -17.28 21.78
N SER A 122 -3.35 -17.50 22.68
CA SER A 122 -3.09 -18.81 23.24
C SER A 122 -4.13 -19.13 24.32
N GLN A 123 -4.82 -20.26 24.16
CA GLN A 123 -5.75 -20.81 25.17
C GLN A 123 -4.99 -21.37 26.40
N LYS A 124 -3.66 -21.41 26.38
CA LYS A 124 -2.82 -21.90 27.49
C LYS A 124 -1.92 -20.77 28.01
N GLY A 125 -2.28 -20.29 29.20
CA GLY A 125 -1.40 -19.53 30.08
C GLY A 125 -1.29 -18.04 29.77
N GLY A 126 -2.22 -17.23 30.31
CA GLY A 126 -2.07 -15.81 30.66
C GLY A 126 -1.76 -14.79 29.55
N ASN A 127 -1.09 -15.17 28.48
CA ASN A 127 -0.74 -14.34 27.34
C ASN A 127 -1.92 -14.30 26.37
N THR A 128 -2.84 -13.39 26.65
CA THR A 128 -3.98 -13.04 25.78
C THR A 128 -3.63 -12.00 24.72
N GLU A 129 -2.38 -11.52 24.68
CA GLU A 129 -1.96 -10.47 23.75
C GLU A 129 -1.78 -11.03 22.34
N MET A 130 -2.66 -10.60 21.43
CA MET A 130 -2.54 -10.87 20.00
C MET A 130 -1.72 -9.76 19.35
N THR A 131 -0.49 -10.06 19.02
CA THR A 131 0.46 -9.13 18.39
C THR A 131 0.92 -9.66 17.04
N ALA A 132 1.16 -8.75 16.10
CA ALA A 132 1.76 -9.08 14.82
C ALA A 132 2.87 -8.10 14.46
N GLN A 133 3.87 -8.56 13.72
CA GLN A 133 4.92 -7.75 13.14
C GLN A 133 5.02 -8.09 11.66
N TYR A 134 4.86 -7.06 10.82
CA TYR A 134 4.93 -7.19 9.37
C TYR A 134 5.99 -6.30 8.75
N GLN A 135 6.54 -6.75 7.63
CA GLN A 135 7.30 -5.95 6.69
C GLN A 135 6.38 -5.49 5.56
N ALA A 136 6.65 -4.30 5.03
CA ALA A 136 5.94 -3.76 3.90
C ALA A 136 6.89 -3.26 2.81
N HIS A 137 6.52 -3.48 1.55
CA HIS A 137 7.26 -2.98 0.40
C HIS A 137 6.35 -2.08 -0.41
N TYR A 138 6.77 -0.83 -0.64
CA TYR A 138 5.98 0.18 -1.33
C TYR A 138 6.53 0.41 -2.74
N TYR A 139 5.68 0.23 -3.74
CA TYR A 139 6.05 0.36 -5.14
C TYR A 139 5.34 1.53 -5.81
N VAL A 140 6.04 2.13 -6.76
CA VAL A 140 5.43 3.00 -7.77
C VAL A 140 4.91 2.10 -8.88
N TYR A 141 3.58 2.05 -9.07
CA TYR A 141 2.92 1.18 -10.05
C TYR A 141 1.78 1.95 -10.74
N PRO A 142 2.08 2.91 -11.63
CA PRO A 142 1.08 3.62 -12.42
C PRO A 142 0.60 2.72 -13.55
N LEU A 143 -0.38 1.87 -13.25
CA LEU A 143 -0.86 0.85 -14.19
C LEU A 143 -1.32 1.43 -15.53
N PHE A 144 -2.05 2.55 -15.52
CA PHE A 144 -2.57 3.16 -16.75
C PHE A 144 -1.47 3.61 -17.69
N TYR A 145 -0.35 4.06 -17.14
CA TYR A 145 0.84 4.40 -17.91
C TYR A 145 1.51 3.13 -18.44
N LEU A 146 1.66 2.10 -17.61
CA LEU A 146 2.28 0.82 -17.99
C LEU A 146 1.52 0.07 -19.10
N LEU A 147 0.18 0.18 -19.12
CA LEU A 147 -0.66 -0.45 -20.13
C LEU A 147 -0.80 0.36 -21.42
N GLU A 148 -0.20 1.55 -21.48
CA GLU A 148 -0.38 2.52 -22.58
C GLU A 148 -1.85 2.84 -22.93
N LEU A 149 -2.81 2.44 -22.08
CA LEU A 149 -4.24 2.51 -22.38
C LEU A 149 -4.72 3.95 -22.61
N LEU A 150 -4.06 4.94 -21.98
CA LEU A 150 -4.45 6.35 -22.04
C LEU A 150 -3.23 7.31 -22.00
N ALA A 151 -2.17 7.01 -22.76
CA ALA A 151 -0.98 7.88 -22.84
C ALA A 151 -1.28 9.35 -23.21
N ASP A 152 -2.47 9.62 -23.80
CA ASP A 152 -2.89 10.93 -24.27
C ASP A 152 -3.65 11.80 -23.24
N PHE A 153 -3.98 11.29 -22.06
CA PHE A 153 -4.59 12.10 -21.01
C PHE A 153 -3.50 12.69 -20.11
N ILE A 154 -3.30 14.01 -20.21
CA ILE A 154 -2.35 14.85 -19.45
C ILE A 154 -2.42 14.64 -17.92
N CYS A 155 -3.51 14.07 -17.42
CA CYS A 155 -3.81 14.00 -16.00
C CYS A 155 -3.26 12.79 -15.24
N PHE A 156 -2.83 11.73 -15.94
CA PHE A 156 -2.32 10.52 -15.30
C PHE A 156 -0.90 10.70 -14.77
N GLU A 157 -0.55 9.94 -13.73
CA GLU A 157 0.83 9.87 -13.25
C GLU A 157 1.72 9.12 -14.23
N GLN A 158 2.60 9.86 -14.92
CA GLN A 158 3.64 9.31 -15.78
C GLN A 158 4.88 8.97 -14.93
N ALA A 159 4.98 7.72 -14.51
CA ALA A 159 6.16 7.21 -13.79
C ALA A 159 6.48 5.78 -14.23
N SER A 160 7.74 5.38 -14.08
CA SER A 160 8.13 3.99 -14.28
C SER A 160 7.76 3.13 -13.07
N PHE A 161 7.63 1.83 -13.29
CA PHE A 161 7.56 0.88 -12.20
C PHE A 161 8.86 0.92 -11.40
N ASP A 162 8.78 1.05 -10.07
CA ASP A 162 9.95 1.07 -9.19
C ASP A 162 9.60 0.61 -7.76
N LEU A 163 10.58 0.03 -7.06
CA LEU A 163 10.49 -0.28 -5.63
C LEU A 163 10.94 0.96 -4.84
N ALA A 164 9.98 1.75 -4.39
CA ALA A 164 10.24 3.04 -3.77
C ALA A 164 10.59 2.96 -2.28
N TYR A 165 10.13 1.94 -1.55
CA TYR A 165 10.46 1.78 -0.14
C TYR A 165 10.47 0.32 0.30
N MET A 166 11.43 -0.01 1.17
CA MET A 166 11.55 -1.32 1.83
C MET A 166 11.67 -1.09 3.34
N THR A 167 10.82 -1.73 4.14
CA THR A 167 10.80 -1.50 5.58
C THR A 167 11.91 -2.20 6.34
N GLU A 168 12.56 -3.20 5.75
CA GLU A 168 13.72 -3.89 6.29
C GLU A 168 14.93 -2.96 6.44
N LEU A 169 15.00 -1.92 5.60
CA LEU A 169 16.07 -0.91 5.62
C LEU A 169 15.78 0.22 6.61
N ASP A 170 14.56 0.26 7.14
CA ASP A 170 14.08 1.35 7.96
C ASP A 170 14.02 0.92 9.44
N PRO A 171 14.96 1.38 10.29
CA PRO A 171 14.94 1.02 11.69
C PRO A 171 13.72 1.59 12.41
N THR A 172 13.14 2.70 11.92
CA THR A 172 11.93 3.30 12.49
C THR A 172 10.68 2.49 12.17
N TRP A 173 10.74 1.46 11.31
CA TRP A 173 9.62 0.55 11.07
C TRP A 173 9.63 -0.65 12.03
N GLN A 174 10.81 -1.06 12.49
CA GLN A 174 10.98 -2.22 13.37
C GLN A 174 10.76 -1.87 14.84
N ASP A 175 11.08 -0.64 15.24
CA ASP A 175 11.07 -0.21 16.65
C ASP A 175 10.10 0.96 16.87
N ASP A 176 9.08 0.72 17.71
CA ASP A 176 8.05 1.70 18.07
C ASP A 176 8.62 2.90 18.84
N THR A 177 9.64 2.67 19.66
CA THR A 177 10.28 3.73 20.45
C THR A 177 11.10 4.66 19.55
N LEU A 178 11.78 4.09 18.56
CA LEU A 178 12.50 4.87 17.56
C LEU A 178 11.53 5.62 16.64
N ALA A 179 10.42 4.99 16.26
CA ALA A 179 9.35 5.65 15.52
C ALA A 179 8.76 6.83 16.31
N ALA A 180 8.52 6.66 17.62
CA ALA A 180 8.03 7.72 18.49
C ALA A 180 9.06 8.85 18.70
N LEU A 181 10.35 8.56 18.63
CA LEU A 181 11.39 9.60 18.67
C LEU A 181 11.39 10.47 17.41
N VAL A 182 11.17 9.87 16.24
CA VAL A 182 11.11 10.58 14.95
C VAL A 182 9.76 11.29 14.76
N PHE A 183 8.68 10.67 15.23
CA PHE A 183 7.31 11.15 15.12
C PHE A 183 6.69 11.30 16.51
N PRO A 184 7.06 12.35 17.27
CA PRO A 184 6.66 12.51 18.67
C PRO A 184 5.15 12.68 18.86
N GLU A 185 4.40 12.98 17.80
CA GLU A 185 2.95 13.06 17.87
C GLU A 185 2.29 11.70 18.19
N THR A 186 2.98 10.57 17.99
CA THR A 186 2.49 9.22 18.32
C THR A 186 2.06 9.13 19.79
N VAL A 187 2.85 9.72 20.69
CA VAL A 187 2.61 9.73 22.15
C VAL A 187 1.32 10.46 22.49
N VAL A 188 0.96 11.49 21.71
CA VAL A 188 -0.27 12.26 21.92
C VAL A 188 -1.50 11.43 21.61
N PHE A 189 -1.43 10.41 20.75
CA PHE A 189 -2.59 9.60 20.32
C PHE A 189 -2.63 8.19 20.92
N ASP A 190 -1.70 7.87 21.81
CA ASP A 190 -1.64 6.58 22.52
C ASP A 190 -2.65 6.47 23.68
N PHE A 191 -3.31 7.57 24.04
CA PHE A 191 -4.29 7.56 25.13
C PHE A 191 -5.60 6.84 24.73
N PRO A 192 -6.27 6.14 25.68
CA PRO A 192 -7.43 5.29 25.38
C PRO A 192 -8.60 6.00 24.68
N LEU A 193 -8.84 7.29 24.96
CA LEU A 193 -9.94 8.02 24.33
C LEU A 193 -9.67 8.30 22.84
N ALA A 194 -8.41 8.49 22.43
CA ALA A 194 -8.07 8.59 21.00
C ALA A 194 -8.32 7.28 20.26
N GLN A 195 -8.05 6.14 20.91
CA GLN A 195 -8.31 4.81 20.37
C GLN A 195 -9.81 4.53 20.21
N VAL A 196 -10.62 4.95 21.19
CA VAL A 196 -12.10 4.84 21.10
C VAL A 196 -12.66 5.70 19.97
N ALA A 197 -12.06 6.86 19.66
CA ALA A 197 -12.49 7.69 18.54
C ALA A 197 -12.40 6.97 17.18
N CYS A 198 -11.51 5.97 17.04
CA CYS A 198 -11.38 5.18 15.82
C CYS A 198 -12.62 4.33 15.52
N ALA A 199 -13.48 4.06 16.51
CA ALA A 199 -14.77 3.40 16.27
C ALA A 199 -15.70 4.25 15.38
N ALA A 200 -15.69 5.57 15.53
CA ALA A 200 -16.47 6.46 14.68
C ALA A 200 -15.94 6.45 13.23
N ASP A 201 -14.62 6.45 13.08
CA ASP A 201 -13.96 6.34 11.77
C ASP A 201 -14.24 4.98 11.10
N CYS A 202 -14.25 3.89 11.87
CA CYS A 202 -14.61 2.55 11.41
C CYS A 202 -16.01 2.53 10.78
N VAL A 203 -17.01 3.11 11.47
CA VAL A 203 -18.38 3.17 10.95
C VAL A 203 -18.45 4.04 9.69
N ALA A 204 -17.81 5.21 9.70
CA ALA A 204 -17.80 6.13 8.57
C ALA A 204 -17.13 5.51 7.32
N ALA A 205 -15.94 4.97 7.48
CA ALA A 205 -15.16 4.34 6.41
C ALA A 205 -15.83 3.06 5.86
N THR A 206 -16.53 2.31 6.72
CA THR A 206 -17.27 1.11 6.29
C THR A 206 -18.54 1.47 5.52
N ALA A 207 -19.25 2.54 5.93
CA ALA A 207 -20.48 2.97 5.28
C ALA A 207 -20.22 3.69 3.95
N ALA A 208 -19.27 4.65 3.95
CA ALA A 208 -18.95 5.49 2.81
C ALA A 208 -17.47 5.90 2.79
N LEU A 209 -17.11 7.00 3.46
CA LEU A 209 -15.77 7.58 3.43
C LEU A 209 -15.22 7.75 4.85
N PRO A 210 -13.90 7.59 5.04
CA PRO A 210 -13.24 7.79 6.32
C PRO A 210 -13.29 9.26 6.74
N LEU A 211 -13.11 9.51 8.04
CA LEU A 211 -13.03 10.83 8.62
C LEU A 211 -11.58 11.32 8.62
N ASP A 212 -11.25 12.23 7.72
CA ASP A 212 -9.88 12.78 7.60
C ASP A 212 -9.43 13.58 8.83
N SER A 213 -10.37 14.10 9.63
CA SER A 213 -10.05 14.76 10.91
C SER A 213 -9.47 13.81 11.95
N LEU A 214 -9.80 12.52 11.86
CA LEU A 214 -9.27 11.45 12.71
C LEU A 214 -8.07 10.78 12.03
N PHE A 215 -7.06 11.58 11.67
CA PHE A 215 -5.91 11.12 10.89
C PHE A 215 -5.05 10.06 11.59
N TRP A 216 -5.10 9.99 12.92
CA TRP A 216 -4.42 8.96 13.71
C TRP A 216 -5.16 7.62 13.71
N CYS A 217 -6.40 7.59 13.22
CA CYS A 217 -7.22 6.39 13.14
C CYS A 217 -7.19 5.80 11.73
N ALA A 218 -7.05 4.48 11.69
CA ALA A 218 -7.22 3.62 10.54
C ALA A 218 -8.54 2.83 10.68
N GLY A 219 -9.63 3.52 11.06
CA GLY A 219 -10.96 2.97 11.27
C GLY A 219 -11.00 1.63 12.01
N CYS A 220 -11.61 0.62 11.40
CA CYS A 220 -11.78 -0.72 11.97
C CYS A 220 -10.45 -1.47 12.11
N ASN A 221 -9.40 -1.01 11.44
CA ASN A 221 -8.09 -1.62 11.47
C ASN A 221 -7.23 -1.13 12.63
N GLY A 222 -7.66 -0.12 13.39
CA GLY A 222 -6.99 0.33 14.60
C GLY A 222 -6.30 1.69 14.45
N SER A 223 -5.19 1.89 15.15
CA SER A 223 -4.43 3.14 15.15
C SER A 223 -3.36 3.18 14.05
N MET A 224 -3.28 4.31 13.35
CA MET A 224 -2.23 4.59 12.37
C MET A 224 -0.86 4.81 13.04
N TYR A 225 -0.86 5.17 14.32
CA TYR A 225 0.35 5.29 15.13
C TYR A 225 0.53 4.06 16.04
N PRO A 226 1.78 3.66 16.35
CA PRO A 226 3.01 4.09 15.68
C PRO A 226 3.06 3.62 14.21
N MET A 227 3.75 4.36 13.33
CA MET A 227 3.89 4.05 11.90
C MET A 227 4.94 2.95 11.65
N THR A 228 4.72 1.82 12.31
CA THR A 228 5.60 0.66 12.35
C THR A 228 4.85 -0.58 11.88
N GLY A 229 5.62 -1.64 11.65
CA GLY A 229 5.12 -2.98 11.37
C GLY A 229 4.49 -3.66 12.58
N ASN A 230 4.66 -3.11 13.78
CA ASN A 230 4.19 -3.69 15.03
C ASN A 230 2.71 -3.36 15.27
N ILE A 231 1.87 -4.38 15.28
CA ILE A 231 0.43 -4.26 15.42
C ILE A 231 0.02 -4.93 16.73
N GLY A 232 -0.42 -4.09 17.66
CA GLY A 232 -1.13 -4.53 18.85
C GLY A 232 -2.57 -4.90 18.52
N ASN A 233 -3.10 -5.88 19.24
CA ASN A 233 -4.50 -6.30 19.17
C ASN A 233 -4.93 -6.82 17.78
N ASN A 234 -4.07 -7.62 17.15
CA ASN A 234 -4.34 -8.30 15.88
C ASN A 234 -5.55 -9.24 16.01
N SER A 235 -6.70 -8.84 15.45
CA SER A 235 -7.94 -9.62 15.56
C SER A 235 -8.07 -10.64 14.42
N THR A 236 -7.70 -10.24 13.21
CA THR A 236 -7.60 -11.12 12.04
C THR A 236 -6.39 -10.72 11.21
N MET A 237 -5.81 -11.68 10.50
CA MET A 237 -4.65 -11.40 9.65
C MET A 237 -5.00 -10.37 8.56
N ASP A 238 -6.20 -10.43 7.97
CA ASP A 238 -6.67 -9.41 7.01
C ASP A 238 -6.66 -7.99 7.59
N GLN A 239 -7.16 -7.84 8.82
CA GLN A 239 -7.26 -6.54 9.49
C GLN A 239 -5.87 -5.97 9.78
N SER A 240 -4.96 -6.78 10.29
CA SER A 240 -3.62 -6.33 10.66
C SER A 240 -2.72 -6.12 9.43
N MET A 241 -2.78 -7.00 8.42
CA MET A 241 -2.08 -6.77 7.14
C MET A 241 -2.55 -5.48 6.47
N ARG A 242 -3.86 -5.21 6.48
CA ARG A 242 -4.40 -3.97 5.94
C ARG A 242 -3.96 -2.75 6.75
N LEU A 243 -3.92 -2.84 8.07
CA LEU A 243 -3.37 -1.77 8.91
C LEU A 243 -1.92 -1.46 8.55
N ALA A 244 -1.09 -2.49 8.36
CA ALA A 244 0.31 -2.31 7.96
C ALA A 244 0.41 -1.56 6.61
N ALA A 245 -0.43 -1.93 5.63
CA ALA A 245 -0.49 -1.22 4.35
C ALA A 245 -0.95 0.24 4.53
N GLU A 246 -1.98 0.50 5.34
CA GLU A 246 -2.49 1.84 5.63
C GLU A 246 -1.42 2.72 6.32
N ARG A 247 -0.71 2.16 7.30
CA ARG A 247 0.43 2.81 7.97
C ARG A 247 1.57 3.09 7.02
N MET A 248 1.86 2.18 6.09
CA MET A 248 2.90 2.37 5.07
C MET A 248 2.58 3.58 4.19
N VAL A 249 1.36 3.67 3.66
CA VAL A 249 0.96 4.84 2.85
C VAL A 249 0.96 6.11 3.70
N TYR A 250 0.52 6.05 4.97
CA TYR A 250 0.55 7.20 5.88
C TYR A 250 1.99 7.68 6.15
N LYS A 251 2.93 6.74 6.34
CA LYS A 251 4.35 7.02 6.49
C LYS A 251 4.93 7.72 5.26
N MET A 252 4.54 7.30 4.05
CA MET A 252 4.97 7.97 2.82
C MET A 252 4.52 9.43 2.76
N HIS A 253 3.37 9.78 3.34
CA HIS A 253 2.95 11.18 3.48
C HIS A 253 3.83 11.93 4.49
N ARG A 254 4.08 11.34 5.65
CA ARG A 254 4.91 11.96 6.70
C ARG A 254 6.36 12.19 6.26
N THR A 255 6.89 11.35 5.37
CA THR A 255 8.23 11.48 4.78
C THR A 255 8.25 12.25 3.45
N ALA A 256 7.13 12.85 3.04
CA ALA A 256 6.98 13.62 1.80
C ALA A 256 7.23 12.83 0.48
N LEU A 257 7.20 11.50 0.55
CA LEU A 257 7.27 10.61 -0.62
C LEU A 257 5.90 10.46 -1.32
N ALA A 258 4.80 10.61 -0.58
CA ALA A 258 3.43 10.64 -1.11
C ALA A 258 2.81 12.04 -1.02
N TRP A 259 2.03 12.39 -2.05
CA TRP A 259 1.55 13.75 -2.29
C TRP A 259 0.01 13.76 -2.40
N GLY A 260 -0.58 14.90 -2.08
CA GLY A 260 -2.00 15.16 -2.27
C GLY A 260 -2.33 15.40 -3.74
N THR A 261 -3.42 14.78 -4.20
CA THR A 261 -3.91 14.83 -5.58
C THR A 261 -5.42 15.06 -5.68
N MET A 262 -6.12 15.03 -4.55
CA MET A 262 -7.55 15.25 -4.42
C MET A 262 -7.89 16.73 -4.16
N GLY A 263 -9.11 17.12 -4.50
CA GLY A 263 -9.66 18.46 -4.27
C GLY A 263 -9.25 19.50 -5.32
N SER A 264 -9.63 20.76 -5.08
CA SER A 264 -9.29 21.89 -5.97
C SER A 264 -7.79 22.18 -6.01
N GLN A 265 -7.06 21.91 -4.91
CA GLN A 265 -5.60 22.06 -4.84
C GLN A 265 -4.86 21.09 -5.77
N GLY A 266 -5.45 19.93 -6.06
CA GLY A 266 -4.86 18.91 -6.94
C GLY A 266 -4.95 19.20 -8.44
N LEU A 267 -5.80 20.17 -8.85
CA LEU A 267 -6.17 20.41 -10.25
C LEU A 267 -4.96 20.72 -11.14
N CYS A 268 -4.06 21.57 -10.67
CA CYS A 268 -2.91 22.04 -11.47
C CYS A 268 -1.60 21.31 -11.14
N GLY A 269 -1.64 20.33 -10.25
CA GLY A 269 -0.44 19.66 -9.77
C GLY A 269 -0.68 18.89 -8.49
N LYS A 270 0.29 18.06 -8.12
CA LYS A 270 0.28 17.42 -6.80
C LYS A 270 0.75 18.45 -5.76
N TYR A 271 0.24 18.37 -4.54
CA TYR A 271 0.65 19.24 -3.43
C TYR A 271 1.20 18.43 -2.27
N LEU A 272 2.02 19.06 -1.42
CA LEU A 272 2.54 18.40 -0.24
C LEU A 272 1.40 18.14 0.75
N MET A 273 1.22 16.89 1.15
CA MET A 273 0.20 16.47 2.09
C MET A 273 0.87 15.64 3.20
N PRO A 274 1.45 16.27 4.24
CA PRO A 274 2.17 15.54 5.28
C PRO A 274 1.25 14.69 6.16
N ILE A 275 0.04 15.18 6.43
CA ILE A 275 -1.02 14.41 7.07
C ILE A 275 -1.88 13.84 5.95
N MET A 276 -1.92 12.52 5.84
CA MET A 276 -2.73 11.85 4.83
C MET A 276 -4.21 12.21 4.96
N GLN A 277 -4.83 12.62 3.87
CA GLN A 277 -6.28 12.56 3.70
C GLN A 277 -6.65 11.14 3.27
N LYS A 278 -7.26 10.37 4.18
CA LYS A 278 -7.63 8.96 3.96
C LYS A 278 -8.63 8.81 2.82
N GLN A 279 -9.51 9.80 2.64
CA GLN A 279 -10.49 9.82 1.55
C GLN A 279 -9.86 9.81 0.15
N GLN A 280 -8.58 10.19 0.02
CA GLN A 280 -7.86 10.14 -1.25
C GLN A 280 -7.56 8.70 -1.70
N TYR A 281 -7.65 7.70 -0.82
CA TYR A 281 -7.17 6.35 -1.09
C TYR A 281 -8.29 5.30 -1.03
N ARG A 282 -8.11 4.22 -1.82
CA ARG A 282 -8.81 2.94 -1.64
C ARG A 282 -7.79 1.81 -1.77
N LEU A 283 -8.01 0.73 -1.05
CA LEU A 283 -7.15 -0.44 -1.03
C LEU A 283 -7.92 -1.62 -1.62
N GLN A 284 -7.33 -2.25 -2.63
CA GLN A 284 -7.82 -3.47 -3.23
C GLN A 284 -6.80 -4.57 -2.98
N MET A 285 -7.23 -5.73 -2.50
CA MET A 285 -6.35 -6.88 -2.39
C MET A 285 -6.10 -7.47 -3.79
N VAL A 286 -4.84 -7.73 -4.13
CA VAL A 286 -4.42 -8.35 -5.41
C VAL A 286 -3.73 -9.69 -5.22
N ASN A 287 -3.08 -9.91 -4.07
CA ASN A 287 -2.49 -11.18 -3.65
C ASN A 287 -2.97 -11.53 -2.23
N PRO A 288 -3.17 -12.81 -1.89
CA PRO A 288 -3.02 -14.00 -2.74
C PRO A 288 -4.24 -14.25 -3.65
N LEU A 289 -5.40 -13.71 -3.28
CA LEU A 289 -6.64 -13.80 -4.04
C LEU A 289 -7.13 -12.38 -4.35
N PRO A 290 -7.20 -12.00 -5.64
CA PRO A 290 -7.57 -10.65 -6.00
C PRO A 290 -9.05 -10.38 -5.76
N ALA A 291 -9.34 -9.26 -5.11
CA ALA A 291 -10.70 -8.76 -4.93
C ALA A 291 -11.11 -7.98 -6.19
N THR A 292 -11.71 -8.66 -7.17
CA THR A 292 -11.93 -8.13 -8.53
C THR A 292 -13.31 -7.52 -8.76
N SER A 293 -14.29 -7.79 -7.89
CA SER A 293 -15.67 -7.32 -8.08
C SER A 293 -16.44 -7.18 -6.76
N GLY A 294 -17.55 -6.43 -6.82
CA GLY A 294 -18.44 -6.20 -5.70
C GLY A 294 -18.09 -4.94 -4.90
N ARG A 295 -19.05 -4.45 -4.10
CA ARG A 295 -18.95 -3.18 -3.37
C ARG A 295 -17.69 -3.06 -2.53
N TYR A 296 -17.26 -4.14 -1.89
CA TYR A 296 -16.12 -4.17 -0.96
C TYR A 296 -14.78 -4.57 -1.60
N ALA A 297 -14.69 -4.67 -2.94
CA ALA A 297 -13.44 -4.98 -3.62
C ALA A 297 -12.32 -3.96 -3.36
N CYS A 298 -12.67 -2.67 -3.36
CA CYS A 298 -11.80 -1.54 -3.05
C CYS A 298 -12.46 -0.69 -1.98
N GLN A 299 -12.10 -0.94 -0.74
CA GLN A 299 -12.61 -0.15 0.38
C GLN A 299 -11.63 0.99 0.71
N PRO A 300 -12.11 2.12 1.21
CA PRO A 300 -11.23 3.17 1.69
C PRO A 300 -10.45 2.71 2.94
N PRO A 301 -9.33 3.38 3.27
CA PRO A 301 -8.61 3.13 4.52
C PRO A 301 -9.54 3.14 5.74
N GLY A 302 -9.39 2.14 6.60
CA GLY A 302 -10.17 1.97 7.82
C GLY A 302 -11.57 1.37 7.68
N GLY A 303 -11.99 1.00 6.46
CA GLY A 303 -13.20 0.20 6.26
C GLY A 303 -13.06 -1.22 6.83
N SER A 304 -14.17 -1.80 7.30
CA SER A 304 -14.18 -3.14 7.89
C SER A 304 -13.75 -4.23 6.91
N THR A 305 -12.71 -4.98 7.27
CA THR A 305 -12.24 -6.16 6.55
C THR A 305 -13.18 -7.35 6.69
N VAL A 306 -14.08 -7.39 7.68
CA VAL A 306 -15.05 -8.50 7.85
C VAL A 306 -16.01 -8.61 6.66
N LEU A 307 -16.35 -7.47 6.04
CA LEU A 307 -17.24 -7.42 4.88
C LEU A 307 -16.52 -7.76 3.57
N GLN A 308 -15.19 -7.62 3.56
CA GLN A 308 -14.34 -8.07 2.47
C GLN A 308 -14.07 -9.55 2.74
N LEU A 309 -14.76 -10.43 2.00
CA LEU A 309 -14.82 -11.89 2.22
C LEU A 309 -13.57 -12.45 2.91
N THR A 310 -13.76 -13.04 4.11
CA THR A 310 -12.76 -13.72 4.97
C THR A 310 -12.08 -14.94 4.33
N SER A 311 -12.12 -15.05 3.00
CA SER A 311 -11.57 -16.14 2.21
C SER A 311 -10.31 -15.76 1.44
N HIS A 312 -9.87 -14.49 1.50
CA HIS A 312 -8.70 -14.05 0.74
C HIS A 312 -7.37 -14.26 1.46
N THR A 313 -7.36 -14.46 2.78
CA THR A 313 -6.18 -14.93 3.51
C THR A 313 -6.41 -16.32 4.09
N TYR A 314 -5.43 -17.19 3.92
CA TYR A 314 -5.47 -18.58 4.37
C TYR A 314 -4.05 -19.04 4.72
N PRO A 315 -3.89 -20.07 5.57
CA PRO A 315 -2.57 -20.49 6.05
C PRO A 315 -1.61 -20.88 4.92
N VAL A 316 -0.29 -20.79 5.18
CA VAL A 316 0.83 -21.18 4.30
C VAL A 316 1.07 -20.25 3.12
N VAL A 317 0.05 -19.93 2.32
CA VAL A 317 0.19 -19.08 1.12
C VAL A 317 -0.39 -17.68 1.33
N GLY A 318 -1.53 -17.58 2.02
CA GLY A 318 -2.19 -16.30 2.24
C GLY A 318 -1.72 -15.51 3.45
N GLU A 319 -0.52 -15.80 3.95
CA GLU A 319 0.19 -15.00 4.95
C GLU A 319 1.02 -13.87 4.31
N ASP A 320 1.11 -13.89 2.98
CA ASP A 320 1.84 -12.95 2.14
C ASP A 320 0.81 -12.21 1.25
N VAL A 321 0.56 -10.93 1.53
CA VAL A 321 -0.55 -10.16 0.95
C VAL A 321 -0.03 -9.01 0.10
N GLY A 322 -0.69 -8.75 -1.01
CA GLY A 322 -0.45 -7.60 -1.87
C GLY A 322 -1.69 -6.74 -1.97
N TYR A 323 -1.53 -5.43 -1.80
CA TYR A 323 -2.58 -4.43 -1.99
C TYR A 323 -2.25 -3.51 -3.17
N LEU A 324 -3.22 -3.31 -4.05
CA LEU A 324 -3.25 -2.24 -5.02
C LEU A 324 -3.92 -1.01 -4.38
N VAL A 325 -3.17 0.08 -4.36
CA VAL A 325 -3.61 1.37 -3.82
C VAL A 325 -4.12 2.22 -4.98
N TRP A 326 -5.43 2.46 -4.93
CA TRP A 326 -6.10 3.43 -5.78
C TRP A 326 -6.01 4.81 -5.14
N ARG A 327 -5.75 5.82 -5.95
CA ARG A 327 -5.66 7.22 -5.53
C ARG A 327 -6.66 8.06 -6.31
N LYS A 328 -7.42 8.90 -5.61
CA LYS A 328 -8.26 9.92 -6.24
C LYS A 328 -7.40 11.00 -6.87
N ARG A 329 -7.63 11.27 -8.14
CA ARG A 329 -6.94 12.31 -8.92
C ARG A 329 -7.95 13.31 -9.43
N ASN A 330 -7.82 14.55 -8.98
CA ASN A 330 -8.49 15.69 -9.59
C ASN A 330 -7.45 16.45 -10.41
N CYS A 331 -7.75 16.71 -11.68
CA CYS A 331 -6.79 17.32 -12.60
C CYS A 331 -7.49 18.19 -13.64
N CYS A 332 -6.82 19.26 -14.05
CA CYS A 332 -7.21 20.12 -15.14
C CYS A 332 -6.62 19.62 -16.47
N ALA A 333 -7.44 19.00 -17.31
CA ALA A 333 -7.05 18.58 -18.65
C ALA A 333 -7.22 19.74 -19.64
N PHE A 334 -6.21 19.99 -20.47
CA PHE A 334 -6.17 21.05 -21.48
C PHE A 334 -5.89 20.49 -22.87
#